data_AF-A0A1B6CRJ2-F1
#
_entry.id   AF-A0A1B6CRJ2-F1
#
_cell.length_a   1.000
_cell.length_b   1.000
_cell.length_c   1.000
_cell.angle_alpha   90.00
_cell.angle_beta   90.00
_cell.angle_gamma   90.00
#
_symmetry.space_group_name_H-M   'P 1'
#
loop_
_entity.id
_entity.type
_entity.pdbx_description
1 polymer ?
#
loop_
_entity_poly.entity_id
_entity_poly.type
_entity_poly.pdbx_seq_one_letter_code
_entity_poly.pdbx_strand_id
1 'polypeptide(L)'
;YLLCRGPKYTPHQARQLTYILESLQNQYSDSVLCRGPHHPCYRIEPDLVHLMKTSRDPAELLWGWTEWRRLVGPPALQLYPTLISIQNQGARNNGYKDIGECWKEELETPHLEST
;
A
#
# COMPACT_ATOMS: atom_id res chain seq x y z
N TYR A 1 14.63 -26.83 -4.69
CA TYR A 1 14.13 -25.53 -5.15
C TYR A 1 13.72 -24.76 -3.92
N LEU A 2 14.60 -23.89 -3.44
CA LEU A 2 14.39 -23.13 -2.23
C LEU A 2 13.34 -22.05 -2.52
N LEU A 3 12.09 -22.32 -2.14
CA LEU A 3 11.18 -21.23 -1.82
C LEU A 3 11.83 -20.43 -0.69
N CYS A 4 11.92 -19.12 -0.87
CA CYS A 4 12.41 -18.19 0.14
C CYS A 4 11.71 -18.47 1.47
N ARG A 5 12.43 -18.39 2.59
CA ARG A 5 11.86 -18.85 3.88
C ARG A 5 10.67 -17.99 4.30
N GLY A 6 10.67 -16.72 3.88
CA GLY A 6 9.59 -15.76 4.09
C GLY A 6 9.39 -15.38 5.56
N PRO A 7 8.50 -14.44 5.88
CA PRO A 7 8.18 -14.13 7.27
C PRO A 7 7.38 -15.27 7.92
N LYS A 8 7.61 -15.52 9.22
CA LYS A 8 6.89 -16.51 10.03
C LYS A 8 5.96 -15.84 11.03
N TYR A 9 4.65 -15.90 10.78
CA TYR A 9 3.64 -15.30 11.65
C TYR A 9 3.03 -16.31 12.62
N THR A 10 2.73 -15.87 13.85
CA THR A 10 1.81 -16.59 14.74
C THR A 10 0.37 -16.50 14.23
N PRO A 11 -0.56 -17.37 14.65
CA PRO A 11 -1.97 -17.26 14.27
C PRO A 11 -2.60 -15.91 14.62
N HIS A 12 -2.16 -15.28 15.72
CA HIS A 12 -2.63 -13.95 16.10
C HIS A 12 -2.11 -12.87 15.14
N GLN A 13 -0.80 -12.87 14.86
CA GLN A 13 -0.19 -11.92 13.91
C GLN A 13 -0.80 -12.06 12.51
N ALA A 14 -1.02 -13.30 12.04
CA ALA A 14 -1.63 -13.55 10.74
C ALA A 14 -3.03 -12.95 10.62
N ARG A 15 -3.89 -13.13 11.65
CA ARG A 15 -5.24 -12.53 11.66
C ARG A 15 -5.20 -11.00 11.63
N GLN A 16 -4.35 -10.38 12.45
CA GLN A 16 -4.22 -8.92 12.47
C GLN A 16 -3.68 -8.38 11.14
N LEU A 17 -2.71 -9.07 10.55
CA LEU A 17 -2.15 -8.73 9.25
C LEU A 17 -3.22 -8.74 8.16
N THR A 18 -3.99 -9.83 8.06
CA THR A 18 -5.09 -9.95 7.10
C THR A 18 -6.11 -8.82 7.26
N TYR A 19 -6.56 -8.57 8.50
CA TYR A 19 -7.52 -7.50 8.77
C TYR A 19 -7.02 -6.12 8.31
N ILE A 20 -5.75 -5.80 8.59
CA ILE A 20 -5.17 -4.51 8.19
C ILE A 20 -5.04 -4.41 6.67
N LEU A 21 -4.59 -5.47 6.00
CA LEU A 21 -4.46 -5.50 4.54
C LEU A 21 -5.81 -5.33 3.85
N GLU A 22 -6.83 -6.05 4.30
CA GLU A 22 -8.21 -5.90 3.80
C GLU A 22 -8.73 -4.47 4.04
N SER A 23 -8.49 -3.91 5.23
CA SER A 23 -8.92 -2.55 5.55
C SER A 23 -8.26 -1.51 4.65
N LEU A 24 -6.95 -1.63 4.41
CA LEU A 24 -6.20 -0.75 3.50
C LEU A 24 -6.67 -0.92 2.05
N GLN A 25 -6.92 -2.16 1.61
CA GLN A 25 -7.41 -2.46 0.28
C GLN A 25 -8.79 -1.86 0.04
N ASN A 26 -9.73 -2.06 0.97
CA ASN A 26 -11.09 -1.51 0.86
C ASN A 26 -11.08 0.02 0.89
N GLN A 27 -10.27 0.63 1.76
CA GLN A 27 -10.09 2.09 1.77
C GLN A 27 -9.57 2.61 0.43
N TYR A 28 -8.66 1.89 -0.20
CA TYR A 28 -8.17 2.24 -1.54
C TYR A 28 -9.27 2.04 -2.59
N SER A 29 -9.94 0.89 -2.66
CA SER A 29 -10.90 0.59 -3.74
C SER A 29 -12.19 1.40 -3.67
N ASP A 30 -12.68 1.67 -2.46
CA ASP A 30 -14.01 2.21 -2.24
C ASP A 30 -14.02 3.74 -2.18
N SER A 31 -12.84 4.35 -2.18
CA SER A 31 -12.68 5.81 -2.12
C SER A 31 -13.17 6.49 -3.41
N VAL A 32 -14.02 7.50 -3.23
CA VAL A 32 -14.64 8.28 -4.31
C VAL A 32 -14.35 9.77 -4.12
N LEU A 33 -13.82 10.42 -5.16
CA LEU A 33 -13.46 11.84 -5.19
C LEU A 33 -14.57 12.64 -5.87
N CYS A 34 -15.25 13.53 -5.17
CA CYS A 34 -16.31 14.35 -5.75
C CYS A 34 -15.90 15.83 -5.84
N ARG A 35 -16.08 16.47 -7.00
CA ARG A 35 -15.84 17.92 -7.17
C ARG A 35 -17.01 18.77 -6.59
N GLY A 36 -17.41 18.52 -5.34
CA GLY A 36 -18.59 19.19 -4.76
C GLY A 36 -19.93 18.61 -5.25
N PRO A 37 -21.07 19.21 -4.85
CA PRO A 37 -22.39 18.56 -4.93
C PRO A 37 -22.99 18.46 -6.35
N HIS A 38 -22.51 19.26 -7.31
CA HIS A 38 -23.06 19.32 -8.67
C HIS A 38 -22.09 18.82 -9.75
N HIS A 39 -20.92 18.31 -9.36
CA HIS A 39 -19.91 17.86 -10.29
C HIS A 39 -19.74 16.34 -10.23
N PRO A 40 -19.18 15.71 -11.28
CA PRO A 40 -18.93 14.28 -11.29
C PRO A 40 -18.04 13.84 -10.13
N CYS A 41 -18.36 12.66 -9.61
CA CYS A 41 -17.51 11.91 -8.70
C CYS A 41 -16.65 10.92 -9.49
N TYR A 42 -15.43 10.69 -9.02
CA TYR A 42 -14.41 9.88 -9.66
C TYR A 42 -14.03 8.75 -8.71
N ARG A 43 -14.14 7.50 -9.15
CA ARG A 43 -13.43 6.39 -8.53
C ARG A 43 -11.95 6.49 -8.89
N ILE A 44 -11.07 5.88 -8.09
CA ILE A 44 -9.64 5.92 -8.40
C ILE A 44 -9.36 5.20 -9.70
N GLU A 45 -9.88 3.98 -9.79
CA GLU A 45 -9.86 3.19 -11.01
C GLU A 45 -11.30 2.98 -11.51
N PRO A 46 -11.60 3.26 -12.79
CA PRO A 46 -10.69 3.78 -13.82
C PRO A 46 -10.59 5.32 -13.88
N ASP A 47 -11.48 6.06 -13.20
CA ASP A 47 -11.78 7.47 -13.54
C ASP A 47 -10.62 8.43 -13.24
N LEU A 48 -10.10 8.42 -12.01
CA LEU A 48 -8.98 9.29 -11.63
C LEU A 48 -7.72 8.91 -12.41
N VAL A 49 -7.44 7.61 -12.58
CA VAL A 49 -6.31 7.16 -13.40
C VAL A 49 -6.44 7.67 -14.83
N HIS A 50 -7.64 7.64 -15.42
CA HIS A 50 -7.88 8.20 -16.74
C HIS A 50 -7.62 9.71 -16.76
N LEU A 51 -8.17 10.47 -15.81
CA LEU A 51 -7.97 11.92 -15.68
C LEU A 51 -6.47 12.27 -15.58
N MET A 52 -5.74 11.60 -14.69
CA MET A 52 -4.30 11.84 -14.47
C MET A 52 -3.46 11.48 -15.70
N LYS A 53 -3.94 10.55 -16.54
CA LYS A 53 -3.28 10.15 -17.79
C LYS A 53 -3.54 11.12 -18.93
N THR A 54 -4.79 11.56 -19.10
CA THR A 54 -5.23 12.28 -20.31
C THR A 54 -5.27 13.80 -20.14
N SER A 55 -5.57 14.32 -18.94
CA SER A 55 -5.65 15.76 -18.72
C SER A 55 -4.28 16.43 -18.88
N ARG A 56 -4.31 17.66 -19.38
CA ARG A 56 -3.15 18.55 -19.51
C ARG A 56 -3.36 19.87 -18.78
N ASP A 57 -4.49 20.01 -18.10
CA ASP A 57 -4.78 21.16 -17.25
C ASP A 57 -4.08 20.96 -15.88
N PRO A 58 -3.12 21.82 -15.51
CA PRO A 58 -2.45 21.73 -14.22
C PRO A 58 -3.41 21.80 -13.03
N ALA A 59 -4.50 22.58 -13.12
CA ALA A 59 -5.46 22.71 -12.03
C ALA A 59 -6.25 21.43 -11.81
N GLU A 60 -6.63 20.73 -12.89
CA GLU A 60 -7.30 19.43 -12.79
C GLU A 60 -6.42 18.35 -12.19
N LEU A 61 -5.16 18.30 -12.64
CA LEU A 61 -4.16 17.34 -12.15
C LEU A 61 -3.83 17.58 -10.67
N LEU A 62 -3.66 18.85 -10.28
CA LEU A 62 -3.42 19.23 -8.89
C LEU A 62 -4.60 18.83 -8.00
N TRP A 63 -5.83 19.11 -8.44
CA TRP A 63 -7.02 18.71 -7.71
C TRP A 63 -7.07 17.18 -7.54
N GLY A 64 -6.91 16.42 -8.62
CA GLY A 64 -7.00 14.96 -8.60
C GLY A 64 -5.96 14.34 -7.68
N TRP A 65 -4.72 14.81 -7.76
CA TRP A 65 -3.63 14.35 -6.88
C TRP A 65 -3.86 14.70 -5.41
N THR A 66 -4.28 15.93 -5.13
CA THR A 66 -4.44 16.42 -3.76
C THR A 66 -5.61 15.72 -3.07
N GLU A 67 -6.74 15.62 -3.76
CA GLU A 67 -7.95 15.02 -3.19
C GLU A 67 -7.77 13.52 -2.98
N TRP A 68 -7.07 12.83 -3.89
CA TRP A 68 -6.67 11.44 -3.71
C TRP A 68 -5.84 11.22 -2.44
N ARG A 69 -4.77 12.00 -2.30
CA ARG A 69 -3.89 11.95 -1.12
C ARG A 69 -4.65 12.27 0.17
N ARG A 70 -5.58 13.21 0.12
CA ARG A 70 -6.40 13.61 1.27
C ARG A 70 -7.36 12.51 1.71
N LEU A 71 -7.95 11.77 0.77
CA LEU A 71 -8.92 10.70 1.07
C LEU A 71 -8.24 9.43 1.57
N VAL A 72 -7.17 8.97 0.89
CA VAL A 72 -6.55 7.67 1.23
C VAL A 72 -5.33 7.77 2.14
N GLY A 73 -4.63 8.89 2.14
CA GLY A 73 -3.44 9.08 2.98
C GLY A 73 -3.72 8.96 4.48
N PRO A 74 -4.63 9.77 5.07
CA PRO A 74 -4.86 9.76 6.51
C PRO A 74 -5.38 8.42 7.06
N PRO A 75 -6.35 7.73 6.43
CA PRO A 75 -6.76 6.39 6.88
C PRO A 75 -5.61 5.38 6.81
N ALA A 76 -4.83 5.39 5.72
CA ALA A 76 -3.66 4.52 5.58
C ALA A 76 -2.60 4.80 6.65
N LEU A 77 -2.36 6.06 7.00
CA LEU A 77 -1.39 6.46 8.03
C LEU A 77 -1.67 5.83 9.40
N GLN A 78 -2.94 5.58 9.74
CA GLN A 78 -3.29 4.96 11.03
C GLN A 78 -2.96 3.46 11.06
N LEU A 79 -2.99 2.79 9.90
CA LEU A 79 -2.86 1.33 9.79
C LEU A 79 -1.44 0.89 9.39
N TYR A 80 -0.77 1.65 8.53
CA TYR A 80 0.54 1.31 7.99
C TYR A 80 1.64 1.07 9.04
N PRO A 81 1.77 1.88 10.11
CA PRO A 81 2.78 1.63 11.14
C PRO A 81 2.60 0.27 11.83
N THR A 82 1.34 -0.10 12.09
CA THR A 82 0.99 -1.40 12.68
C THR A 82 1.26 -2.54 11.70
N LEU A 83 0.92 -2.36 10.42
CA LEU A 83 1.25 -3.31 9.35
C LEU A 83 2.75 -3.62 9.32
N ILE A 84 3.59 -2.58 9.25
CA ILE A 84 5.05 -2.73 9.20
C ILE A 84 5.60 -3.35 10.48
N SER A 85 5.06 -3.01 11.64
CA SER A 85 5.45 -3.63 12.92
C SER A 85 5.20 -5.14 12.92
N ILE A 86 4.03 -5.58 12.46
CA ILE A 86 3.67 -7.01 12.37
C ILE A 86 4.55 -7.73 11.35
N GLN A 87 4.73 -7.14 10.15
CA GLN A 87 5.59 -7.70 9.10
C GLN A 87 7.03 -7.88 9.58
N ASN A 88 7.60 -6.87 10.25
CA ASN A 88 8.96 -6.95 10.80
C ASN A 88 9.08 -7.98 11.93
N GLN A 89 8.04 -8.17 12.76
CA GLN A 89 8.04 -9.26 13.75
C GLN A 89 8.01 -10.63 13.07
N GLY A 90 7.20 -10.80 12.02
CA GLY A 90 7.18 -12.04 11.24
C GLY A 90 8.53 -12.36 10.59
N ALA A 91 9.20 -11.34 10.05
CA ALA A 91 10.54 -11.45 9.50
C ALA A 91 11.55 -11.93 10.57
N ARG A 92 11.56 -11.28 11.76
CA ARG A 92 12.45 -11.64 12.88
C ARG A 92 12.19 -13.02 13.43
N ASN A 93 10.93 -13.46 13.46
CA ASN A 93 10.56 -14.82 13.84
C ASN A 93 11.18 -15.90 12.92
N ASN A 94 11.62 -15.51 11.72
CA ASN A 94 12.29 -16.41 10.77
C ASN A 94 13.77 -16.05 10.51
N GLY A 95 14.36 -15.24 11.39
CA GLY A 95 15.80 -14.95 11.39
C GLY A 95 16.23 -13.80 10.47
N TYR A 96 15.30 -13.04 9.92
CA TYR A 96 15.60 -11.81 9.16
C TYR A 96 15.65 -10.58 10.08
N LYS A 97 16.36 -9.53 9.67
CA LYS A 97 16.45 -8.22 10.32
C LYS A 97 15.11 -7.47 10.28
N ASP A 98 14.49 -7.46 9.10
CA ASP A 98 13.25 -6.77 8.78
C ASP A 98 12.57 -7.40 7.55
N ILE A 99 11.33 -6.99 7.26
CA ILE A 99 10.57 -7.52 6.13
C ILE A 99 11.23 -7.22 4.79
N GLY A 100 12.00 -6.13 4.69
CA GLY A 100 12.72 -5.77 3.47
C GLY A 100 13.81 -6.77 3.12
N GLU A 101 14.48 -7.35 4.11
CA GLU A 101 15.41 -8.46 3.90
C GLU A 101 14.70 -9.71 3.36
N CYS A 102 13.48 -10.01 3.83
CA CYS A 102 12.67 -11.09 3.26
C CYS A 102 12.41 -10.86 1.76
N TRP A 103 11.99 -9.66 1.38
CA TRP A 103 11.70 -9.32 -0.02
C TRP A 103 12.96 -9.35 -0.91
N LYS A 104 14.11 -8.95 -0.38
CA LYS A 104 15.38 -9.02 -1.11
C LYS A 104 15.88 -10.45 -1.32
N GLU A 105 15.60 -11.36 -0.40
CA GLU A 105 15.98 -12.78 -0.55
C GLU A 105 15.33 -13.41 -1.79
N GLU A 106 14.12 -12.96 -2.18
CA GLU A 106 13.42 -13.42 -3.39
C GLU A 106 14.17 -13.15 -4.69
N LEU A 107 15.10 -12.19 -4.68
CA LEU A 107 15.90 -11.83 -5.85
C LEU A 107 17.21 -12.62 -5.94
N GLU A 108 17.54 -13.45 -4.94
CA GLU A 108 18.75 -14.29 -4.89
C GLU A 108 20.05 -13.56 -5.24
N THR A 109 20.10 -12.24 -4.99
CA THR A 109 21.20 -11.35 -5.38
C THR A 109 21.88 -10.80 -4.11
N PRO A 110 23.01 -11.38 -3.65
CA PRO A 110 23.63 -11.03 -2.36
C PRO A 110 24.04 -9.56 -2.21
N HIS A 111 24.32 -8.89 -3.32
CA HIS A 111 24.85 -7.52 -3.36
C HIS A 111 23.94 -6.56 -4.13
N LEU A 112 22.62 -6.77 -4.02
CA LEU A 112 21.60 -6.02 -4.78
C LEU A 112 21.75 -4.50 -4.66
N GLU A 113 22.07 -3.98 -3.48
CA GLU A 113 22.14 -2.54 -3.22
C GLU A 113 23.46 -1.89 -3.67
N SER A 114 24.48 -2.69 -3.99
CA SER A 114 25.81 -2.24 -4.41
C SER A 114 26.11 -2.54 -5.88
N THR A 115 25.09 -2.86 -6.67
CA THR A 115 25.18 -3.09 -8.12
C THR A 115 24.98 -1.77 -8.86
#